data_AF-A0A367M3S6-F1
#
_entry.id   AF-A0A367M3S6-F1
#
_cell.length_a   1.000
_cell.length_b   1.000
_cell.length_c   1.000
_cell.angle_alpha   90.00
_cell.angle_beta   90.00
_cell.angle_gamma   90.00
#
_symmetry.space_group_name_H-M   'P 1'
#
loop_
_entity.id
_entity.type
_entity.pdbx_description
1 polymer ?
#
loop_
_entity_poly.entity_id
_entity_poly.type
_entity_poly.pdbx_seq_one_letter_code
_entity_poly.pdbx_strand_id
1 'polypeptide(L)'
;EPPALREDVAKLTQYNKRLTEQNPRLLVDCEETDKEVVVLRTKLAMAEDAAAKGDAARQQCGGMEMELEELRAELAELRARVVVPDGFALVPIEPNDEMLSAGCVADNAMHSNLSNRDNKHRCYQSMLNAAPRLNGKVVSEGLLRDLLKSAQKLSDRAAGFAVSGVEFIEIGDNNSAIVELEVTLDELRALLDEGKENGHA
;
A
#
# COMPACT_ATOMS: atom_id res chain seq x y z
N GLU A 1 93.29 -42.40 4.99
CA GLU A 1 91.82 -42.59 4.99
C GLU A 1 91.42 -43.49 3.83
N PRO A 2 90.53 -44.46 4.07
CA PRO A 2 90.00 -45.31 2.99
C PRO A 2 89.13 -44.48 2.02
N PRO A 3 89.18 -44.77 0.71
CA PRO A 3 88.53 -43.97 -0.34
C PRO A 3 87.00 -43.86 -0.19
N ALA A 4 86.33 -44.85 0.39
CA ALA A 4 84.88 -44.83 0.63
C ALA A 4 84.45 -43.69 1.59
N LEU A 5 85.20 -43.45 2.66
CA LEU A 5 84.90 -42.38 3.62
C LEU A 5 85.03 -40.98 2.97
N ARG A 6 85.95 -40.81 2.02
CA ARG A 6 86.10 -39.54 1.28
C ARG A 6 84.89 -39.26 0.38
N GLU A 7 84.35 -40.29 -0.24
CA GLU A 7 83.17 -40.16 -1.10
C GLU A 7 81.92 -39.78 -0.28
N ASP A 8 81.74 -40.41 0.89
CA ASP A 8 80.61 -40.11 1.77
C ASP A 8 80.71 -38.71 2.39
N VAL A 9 81.92 -38.26 2.78
CA VAL A 9 82.14 -36.87 3.22
C VAL A 9 81.82 -35.88 2.09
N ALA A 10 82.16 -36.19 0.84
CA ALA A 10 81.83 -35.33 -0.30
C ALA A 10 80.31 -35.23 -0.53
N LYS A 11 79.58 -36.36 -0.44
CA LYS A 11 78.11 -36.40 -0.53
C LYS A 11 77.44 -35.58 0.58
N LEU A 12 77.87 -35.77 1.82
CA LEU A 12 77.36 -35.01 2.98
C LEU A 12 77.66 -33.51 2.86
N THR A 13 78.84 -33.16 2.35
CA THR A 13 79.21 -31.75 2.11
C THR A 13 78.29 -31.12 1.05
N GLN A 14 78.03 -31.83 -0.04
CA GLN A 14 77.14 -31.35 -1.10
C GLN A 14 75.68 -31.26 -0.62
N TYR A 15 75.23 -32.21 0.21
CA TYR A 15 73.92 -32.19 0.84
C TYR A 15 73.76 -31.01 1.81
N ASN A 16 74.73 -30.77 2.69
CA ASN A 16 74.73 -29.62 3.60
C ASN A 16 74.72 -28.29 2.86
N LYS A 17 75.47 -28.20 1.75
CA LYS A 17 75.43 -27.02 0.87
C LYS A 17 74.03 -26.79 0.29
N ARG A 18 73.39 -27.86 -0.20
CA ARG A 18 72.03 -27.81 -0.76
C ARG A 18 71.00 -27.41 0.31
N LEU A 19 71.12 -27.91 1.54
CA LEU A 19 70.29 -27.51 2.68
C LEU A 19 70.50 -26.04 3.05
N THR A 20 71.75 -25.57 3.05
CA THR A 20 72.10 -24.18 3.39
C THR A 20 71.52 -23.21 2.35
N GLU A 21 71.37 -23.63 1.10
CA GLU A 21 70.73 -22.86 0.05
C GLU A 21 69.19 -22.95 0.08
N GLN A 22 68.61 -24.08 0.48
CA GLN A 22 67.15 -24.29 0.54
C GLN A 22 66.48 -23.69 1.77
N ASN A 23 67.09 -23.81 2.95
CA ASN A 23 66.53 -23.32 4.21
C ASN A 23 66.16 -21.83 4.19
N PRO A 24 66.99 -20.89 3.68
CA PRO A 24 66.60 -19.48 3.64
C PRO A 24 65.46 -19.20 2.66
N ARG A 25 65.34 -19.98 1.58
CA ARG A 25 64.22 -19.83 0.62
C ARG A 25 62.90 -20.25 1.27
N LEU A 26 62.88 -21.40 1.92
CA LEU A 26 61.72 -21.88 2.67
C LEU A 26 61.33 -20.91 3.80
N LEU A 27 62.30 -20.28 4.45
CA LEU A 27 62.03 -19.29 5.48
C LEU A 27 61.29 -18.06 4.89
N VAL A 28 61.76 -17.55 3.75
CA VAL A 28 61.13 -16.42 3.06
C VAL A 28 59.72 -16.79 2.60
N ASP A 29 59.55 -17.97 2.00
CA ASP A 29 58.24 -18.47 1.55
C ASP A 29 57.27 -18.57 2.73
N CYS A 30 57.71 -19.10 3.89
CA CYS A 30 56.90 -19.14 5.11
C CYS A 30 56.49 -17.74 5.57
N GLU A 31 57.43 -16.79 5.65
CA GLU A 31 57.13 -15.41 6.05
C GLU A 31 56.16 -14.71 5.09
N GLU A 32 56.22 -15.03 3.80
CA GLU A 32 55.31 -14.50 2.79
C GLU A 32 53.91 -15.09 2.93
N THR A 33 53.80 -16.41 3.12
CA THR A 33 52.51 -17.06 3.40
C THR A 33 51.87 -16.57 4.70
N ASP A 34 52.65 -16.30 5.75
CA ASP A 34 52.13 -15.74 7.00
C ASP A 34 51.51 -14.35 6.80
N LYS A 35 52.15 -13.51 5.97
CA LYS A 35 51.60 -12.19 5.60
C LYS A 35 50.29 -12.34 4.82
N GLU A 36 50.24 -13.27 3.87
CA GLU A 36 49.01 -13.55 3.12
C GLU A 36 47.88 -14.06 4.01
N VAL A 37 48.18 -14.96 4.94
CA VAL A 37 47.20 -15.48 5.92
C VAL A 37 46.63 -14.35 6.77
N VAL A 38 47.47 -13.41 7.23
CA VAL A 38 47.00 -12.24 7.98
C VAL A 38 46.05 -11.40 7.13
N VAL A 39 46.40 -11.09 5.89
CA VAL A 39 45.54 -10.32 4.98
C VAL A 39 44.21 -11.02 4.72
N LEU A 40 44.24 -12.33 4.47
CA LEU A 40 43.04 -13.13 4.23
C LEU A 40 42.13 -13.18 5.46
N ARG A 41 42.70 -13.32 6.67
CA ARG A 41 41.94 -13.26 7.93
C ARG A 41 41.26 -11.92 8.11
N THR A 42 41.93 -10.81 7.79
CA THR A 42 41.31 -9.48 7.84
C THR A 42 40.16 -9.35 6.85
N LYS A 43 40.33 -9.83 5.60
CA LYS A 43 39.27 -9.81 4.58
C LYS A 43 38.07 -10.67 5.00
N LEU A 44 38.32 -11.84 5.59
CA LEU A 44 37.27 -12.72 6.09
C LEU A 44 36.45 -12.05 7.19
N ALA A 45 37.11 -11.45 8.18
CA ALA A 45 36.44 -10.74 9.26
C ALA A 45 35.57 -9.57 8.73
N MET A 46 36.05 -8.84 7.73
CA MET A 46 35.27 -7.78 7.07
C MET A 46 34.05 -8.33 6.31
N ALA A 47 34.19 -9.48 5.65
CA ALA A 47 33.09 -10.12 4.93
C ALA A 47 32.02 -10.66 5.89
N GLU A 48 32.42 -11.24 7.02
CA GLU A 48 31.52 -11.71 8.06
C GLU A 48 30.74 -10.57 8.71
N ASP A 49 31.41 -9.45 9.03
CA ASP A 49 30.75 -8.24 9.55
C ASP A 49 29.75 -7.66 8.54
N ALA A 50 30.10 -7.61 7.25
CA ALA A 50 29.20 -7.17 6.19
C ALA A 50 27.98 -8.10 6.03
N ALA A 51 28.17 -9.42 6.12
CA ALA A 51 27.08 -10.39 6.07
C ALA A 51 26.13 -10.23 7.27
N ALA A 52 26.67 -10.10 8.49
CA ALA A 52 25.87 -9.90 9.70
C ALA A 52 25.04 -8.60 9.64
N LYS A 53 25.62 -7.51 9.13
CA LYS A 53 24.89 -6.25 8.89
C LYS A 53 23.79 -6.41 7.84
N GLY A 54 24.05 -7.17 6.77
CA GLY A 54 23.05 -7.48 5.74
C GLY A 54 21.86 -8.27 6.28
N ASP A 55 22.12 -9.27 7.12
CA ASP A 55 21.06 -10.08 7.75
C ASP A 55 20.23 -9.26 8.75
N ALA A 56 20.88 -8.40 9.54
CA ALA A 56 20.19 -7.46 10.42
C ALA A 56 19.27 -6.50 9.64
N ALA A 57 19.75 -5.97 8.51
CA ALA A 57 18.94 -5.11 7.65
C ALA A 57 17.73 -5.86 7.06
N ARG A 58 17.92 -7.10 6.57
CA ARG A 58 16.80 -7.93 6.06
C ARG A 58 15.76 -8.21 7.14
N GLN A 59 16.20 -8.51 8.36
CA GLN A 59 15.28 -8.77 9.47
C GLN A 59 14.45 -7.53 9.83
N GLN A 60 15.05 -6.35 9.81
CA GLN A 60 14.32 -5.08 10.02
C GLN A 60 13.34 -4.80 8.89
N CYS A 61 13.71 -5.03 7.63
CA CYS A 61 12.80 -4.87 6.49
C CYS A 61 11.59 -5.83 6.56
N GLY A 62 11.79 -7.08 6.98
CA GLY A 62 10.68 -8.02 7.16
C GLY A 62 9.67 -7.59 8.24
N GLY A 63 10.13 -6.88 9.28
CA GLY A 63 9.24 -6.26 10.27
C GLY A 63 8.43 -5.11 9.68
N MET A 64 9.08 -4.24 8.89
CA MET A 64 8.43 -3.09 8.25
C MET A 64 7.41 -3.50 7.18
N GLU A 65 7.65 -4.56 6.41
CA GLU A 65 6.69 -5.08 5.42
C GLU A 65 5.40 -5.57 6.10
N MET A 66 5.51 -6.17 7.29
CA MET A 66 4.35 -6.62 8.06
C MET A 66 3.54 -5.44 8.61
N GLU A 67 4.22 -4.40 9.13
CA GLU A 67 3.58 -3.16 9.56
C GLU A 67 2.89 -2.43 8.40
N LEU A 68 3.51 -2.41 7.22
CA LEU A 68 2.92 -1.84 6.00
C LEU A 68 1.64 -2.59 5.59
N GLU A 69 1.66 -3.91 5.71
CA GLU A 69 0.54 -4.76 5.31
C GLU A 69 -0.63 -4.62 6.30
N GLU A 70 -0.34 -4.50 7.59
CA GLU A 70 -1.33 -4.20 8.64
C GLU A 70 -1.93 -2.80 8.44
N LEU A 71 -1.10 -1.77 8.22
CA LEU A 71 -1.57 -0.42 7.92
C LEU A 71 -2.40 -0.34 6.62
N ARG A 72 -2.04 -1.13 5.60
CA ARG A 72 -2.84 -1.24 4.36
C ARG A 72 -4.20 -1.89 4.63
N ALA A 73 -4.25 -2.92 5.48
CA ALA A 73 -5.50 -3.56 5.87
C ALA A 73 -6.40 -2.60 6.68
N GLU A 74 -5.83 -1.87 7.64
CA GLU A 74 -6.55 -0.85 8.41
C GLU A 74 -7.05 0.30 7.52
N LEU A 75 -6.24 0.78 6.57
CA LEU A 75 -6.66 1.80 5.61
C LEU A 75 -7.79 1.30 4.71
N ALA A 76 -7.75 0.04 4.27
CA ALA A 76 -8.81 -0.57 3.48
C ALA A 76 -10.12 -0.66 4.28
N GLU A 77 -10.04 -1.05 5.56
CA GLU A 77 -11.18 -1.06 6.46
C GLU A 77 -11.75 0.35 6.68
N LEU A 78 -10.90 1.36 6.86
CA LEU A 78 -11.32 2.74 7.04
C LEU A 78 -11.96 3.32 5.78
N ARG A 79 -11.42 3.02 4.60
CA ARG A 79 -12.01 3.40 3.30
C ARG A 79 -13.36 2.73 3.08
N ALA A 80 -13.53 1.47 3.48
CA ALA A 80 -14.83 0.80 3.41
C ALA A 80 -15.89 1.46 4.32
N ARG A 81 -15.46 2.09 5.42
CA ARG A 81 -16.33 2.86 6.33
C ARG A 81 -16.59 4.29 5.85
N VAL A 82 -15.72 4.86 5.03
CA VAL A 82 -15.78 6.26 4.57
C VAL A 82 -15.80 6.30 3.05
N VAL A 83 -17.00 6.25 2.47
CA VAL A 83 -17.21 6.49 1.04
C VAL A 83 -17.34 8.00 0.83
N VAL A 84 -16.31 8.61 0.24
CA VAL A 84 -16.41 9.95 -0.33
C VAL A 84 -16.71 9.74 -1.82
N PRO A 85 -17.89 10.11 -2.32
CA PRO A 85 -18.21 9.91 -3.73
C PRO A 85 -17.21 10.69 -4.61
N ASP A 86 -16.83 10.11 -5.75
CA ASP A 86 -15.95 10.80 -6.70
C ASP A 86 -16.57 12.15 -7.12
N GLY A 87 -15.75 13.20 -7.07
CA GLY A 87 -16.18 14.59 -7.24
C GLY A 87 -16.36 15.38 -5.95
N PHE A 88 -16.43 14.71 -4.78
CA PHE A 88 -16.31 15.38 -3.49
C PHE A 88 -14.85 15.37 -3.07
N ALA A 89 -14.05 16.27 -3.63
CA ALA A 89 -12.78 16.55 -3.03
C ALA A 89 -13.02 17.04 -1.59
N LEU A 90 -12.19 16.65 -0.62
CA LEU A 90 -12.08 17.32 0.68
C LEU A 90 -11.46 18.74 0.50
N VAL A 91 -11.85 19.41 -0.57
CA VAL A 91 -11.60 20.81 -0.88
C VAL A 91 -12.58 21.60 -0.02
N PRO A 92 -12.13 22.70 0.62
CA PRO A 92 -13.05 23.61 1.28
C PRO A 92 -14.14 23.97 0.28
N ILE A 93 -15.38 23.56 0.57
CA ILE A 93 -16.57 23.81 -0.25
C ILE A 93 -16.44 25.25 -0.78
N GLU A 94 -16.23 25.43 -2.10
CA GLU A 94 -16.48 26.74 -2.70
C GLU A 94 -17.91 27.07 -2.29
N PRO A 95 -18.12 28.15 -1.50
CA PRO A 95 -19.44 28.39 -0.93
C PRO A 95 -20.46 28.47 -2.06
N ASN A 96 -21.40 27.53 -2.07
CA ASN A 96 -22.46 27.53 -3.07
C ASN A 96 -23.38 28.74 -2.86
N ASP A 97 -24.26 29.02 -3.82
CA ASP A 97 -25.14 30.19 -3.76
C ASP A 97 -26.03 30.21 -2.51
N GLU A 98 -26.42 29.04 -2.00
CA GLU A 98 -27.22 28.91 -0.77
C GLU A 98 -26.41 29.30 0.48
N MET A 99 -25.15 28.86 0.57
CA MET A 99 -24.24 29.25 1.64
C MET A 99 -23.95 30.76 1.59
N LEU A 100 -23.63 31.29 0.41
CA LEU A 100 -23.39 32.73 0.22
C LEU A 100 -24.62 33.56 0.60
N SER A 101 -25.81 33.12 0.20
CA SER A 101 -27.08 33.76 0.54
C SER A 101 -27.33 33.73 2.06
N ALA A 102 -27.10 32.59 2.71
CA ALA A 102 -27.26 32.46 4.16
C ALA A 102 -26.29 33.37 4.93
N GLY A 103 -25.05 33.49 4.46
CA GLY A 103 -24.06 34.43 4.99
C GLY A 103 -24.49 35.89 4.82
N CYS A 104 -25.00 36.25 3.64
CA CYS A 104 -25.50 37.60 3.36
C CYS A 104 -26.73 37.96 4.20
N VAL A 105 -27.65 37.02 4.41
CA VAL A 105 -28.80 37.22 5.30
C VAL A 105 -28.36 37.42 6.75
N ALA A 106 -27.37 36.64 7.22
CA ALA A 106 -26.80 36.80 8.56
C ALA A 106 -26.11 38.16 8.74
N ASP A 107 -25.46 38.67 7.68
CA ASP A 107 -24.83 39.99 7.62
C ASP A 107 -25.87 41.13 7.59
N ASN A 108 -26.95 40.98 6.82
CA ASN A 108 -28.02 41.97 6.69
C ASN A 108 -28.96 42.02 7.91
N ALA A 109 -29.12 40.93 8.65
CA ALA A 109 -29.88 40.88 9.89
C ALA A 109 -29.17 41.59 11.07
N MET A 110 -28.03 42.23 10.82
CA MET A 110 -27.26 42.94 11.83
C MET A 110 -27.84 44.33 12.12
N HIS A 111 -28.14 44.57 13.40
CA HIS A 111 -28.17 45.91 13.98
C HIS A 111 -26.81 46.15 14.67
N SER A 112 -26.13 47.23 14.30
CA SER A 112 -24.68 47.50 14.36
C SER A 112 -23.98 47.57 15.75
N ASN A 113 -24.27 46.68 16.71
CA ASN A 113 -23.73 46.76 18.08
C ASN A 113 -22.81 45.58 18.50
N LEU A 114 -22.53 44.61 17.62
CA LEU A 114 -21.62 43.48 17.91
C LEU A 114 -20.20 43.73 17.41
N SER A 115 -19.21 43.06 18.03
CA SER A 115 -17.82 43.12 17.58
C SER A 115 -17.65 42.49 16.20
N ASN A 116 -16.70 42.99 15.42
CA ASN A 116 -16.39 42.49 14.07
C ASN A 116 -16.05 40.98 14.08
N ARG A 117 -15.56 40.45 15.21
CA ARG A 117 -15.26 39.01 15.38
C ARG A 117 -16.54 38.18 15.48
N ASP A 118 -17.49 38.62 16.29
CA ASP A 118 -18.75 37.90 16.52
C ASP A 118 -19.63 37.91 15.25
N ASN A 119 -19.58 39.02 14.52
CA ASN A 119 -20.26 39.17 13.23
C ASN A 119 -19.74 38.15 12.21
N LYS A 120 -18.42 38.08 12.02
CA LYS A 120 -17.81 37.09 11.11
C LYS A 120 -18.11 35.66 11.52
N HIS A 121 -18.03 35.35 12.82
CA HIS A 121 -18.35 34.01 13.32
C HIS A 121 -19.78 33.59 12.97
N ARG A 122 -20.75 34.50 13.13
CA ARG A 122 -22.16 34.21 12.84
C ARG A 122 -22.44 34.03 11.35
N CYS A 123 -21.77 34.80 10.48
CA CYS A 123 -21.83 34.61 9.03
C CYS A 123 -21.26 33.25 8.61
N TYR A 124 -20.07 32.89 9.09
CA TYR A 124 -19.49 31.57 8.81
C TYR A 124 -20.35 30.42 9.35
N GLN A 125 -20.91 30.56 10.54
CA GLN A 125 -21.79 29.55 11.12
C GLN A 125 -23.08 29.36 10.31
N SER A 126 -23.63 30.45 9.75
CA SER A 126 -24.81 30.39 8.88
C SER A 126 -24.49 29.73 7.54
N MET A 127 -23.32 30.05 6.96
CA MET A 127 -22.80 29.36 5.77
C MET A 127 -22.60 27.86 6.02
N LEU A 128 -22.02 27.47 7.15
CA LEU A 128 -21.83 26.05 7.51
C LEU A 128 -23.14 25.29 7.72
N ASN A 129 -24.15 25.95 8.29
CA ASN A 129 -25.47 25.33 8.46
C ASN A 129 -26.21 25.12 7.13
N ALA A 130 -25.95 25.98 6.14
CA ALA A 130 -26.47 25.87 4.78
C ALA A 130 -25.61 24.98 3.86
N ALA A 131 -24.43 24.55 4.33
CA ALA A 131 -23.58 23.67 3.54
C ALA A 131 -24.31 22.34 3.29
N PRO A 132 -24.15 21.72 2.11
CA PRO A 132 -24.65 20.38 1.85
C PRO A 132 -24.09 19.45 2.91
N ARG A 133 -24.96 18.97 3.80
CA ARG A 133 -24.56 17.93 4.75
C ARG A 133 -24.29 16.70 3.92
N LEU A 134 -23.17 16.02 4.16
CA LEU A 134 -23.05 14.61 3.79
C LEU A 134 -24.32 13.95 4.35
N ASN A 135 -25.25 13.59 3.47
CA ASN A 135 -26.47 12.91 3.87
C ASN A 135 -26.00 11.77 4.76
N GLY A 136 -26.44 11.73 6.02
CA GLY A 136 -25.92 10.84 7.07
C GLY A 136 -26.13 9.34 6.84
N LYS A 137 -26.25 8.94 5.57
CA LYS A 137 -26.28 7.60 5.01
C LYS A 137 -24.94 7.34 4.32
N VAL A 138 -23.84 7.34 5.09
CA VAL A 138 -22.63 6.68 4.60
C VAL A 138 -22.99 5.20 4.51
N VAL A 139 -23.21 4.71 3.29
CA VAL A 139 -23.49 3.31 3.02
C VAL A 139 -22.18 2.69 2.55
N SER A 140 -21.74 1.60 3.17
CA SER A 140 -20.54 0.91 2.71
C SER A 140 -20.74 0.38 1.29
N GLU A 141 -19.71 0.45 0.47
CA GLU A 141 -19.73 -0.12 -0.89
C GLU A 141 -20.17 -1.60 -0.88
N GLY A 142 -19.76 -2.36 0.15
CA GLY A 142 -20.21 -3.74 0.36
C GLY A 142 -21.72 -3.87 0.50
N LEU A 143 -22.39 -2.96 1.24
CA LEU A 143 -23.85 -2.96 1.36
C LEU A 143 -24.52 -2.61 0.04
N LEU A 144 -23.95 -1.69 -0.75
CA LEU A 144 -24.43 -1.38 -2.09
C LEU A 144 -24.29 -2.58 -3.04
N ARG A 145 -23.16 -3.29 -3.00
CA ARG A 145 -22.94 -4.51 -3.78
C ARG A 145 -23.88 -5.65 -3.38
N ASP A 146 -24.16 -5.81 -2.10
CA ASP A 146 -25.09 -6.84 -1.63
C ASP A 146 -26.55 -6.49 -1.95
N LEU A 147 -26.90 -5.20 -1.90
CA LEU A 147 -28.20 -4.71 -2.38
C LEU A 147 -28.35 -4.94 -3.88
N LEU A 148 -27.32 -4.61 -4.67
CA LEU A 148 -27.29 -4.83 -6.12
C LEU A 148 -27.48 -6.31 -6.46
N LYS A 149 -26.74 -7.22 -5.80
CA LYS A 149 -26.91 -8.68 -5.99
C LYS A 149 -28.32 -9.15 -5.63
N SER A 150 -28.90 -8.59 -4.57
CA SER A 150 -30.23 -8.96 -4.11
C SER A 150 -31.31 -8.47 -5.08
N ALA A 151 -31.17 -7.25 -5.58
CA ALA A 151 -32.04 -6.68 -6.60
C ALA A 151 -31.92 -7.43 -7.93
N GLN A 152 -30.72 -7.82 -8.35
CA GLN A 152 -30.51 -8.59 -9.59
C GLN A 152 -31.22 -9.94 -9.54
N LYS A 153 -31.10 -10.67 -8.42
CA LYS A 153 -31.81 -11.95 -8.21
C LYS A 153 -33.33 -11.81 -8.29
N LEU A 154 -33.87 -10.68 -7.81
CA LEU A 154 -35.30 -10.40 -7.88
C LEU A 154 -35.74 -10.06 -9.31
N SER A 155 -34.94 -9.26 -10.02
CA SER A 155 -35.15 -8.96 -11.45
C SER A 155 -35.13 -10.24 -12.31
N ASP A 156 -34.10 -11.09 -12.15
CA ASP A 156 -33.97 -12.34 -12.90
C ASP A 156 -35.14 -13.30 -12.63
N ARG A 157 -35.61 -13.36 -11.38
CA ARG A 157 -36.77 -14.18 -10.98
C ARG A 157 -38.08 -13.63 -11.55
N ALA A 158 -38.23 -12.32 -11.64
CA ALA A 158 -39.38 -11.67 -12.26
C ALA A 158 -39.40 -11.93 -13.78
N ALA A 159 -38.25 -11.82 -14.46
CA ALA A 159 -38.10 -12.12 -15.88
C ALA A 159 -38.40 -13.59 -16.20
N GLY A 160 -37.93 -14.54 -15.37
CA GLY A 160 -38.23 -15.96 -15.54
C GLY A 160 -39.72 -16.31 -15.40
N PHE A 161 -40.46 -15.55 -14.58
CA PHE A 161 -41.91 -15.73 -14.42
C PHE A 161 -42.67 -15.31 -15.68
N ALA A 162 -42.26 -14.21 -16.32
CA ALA A 162 -42.83 -13.71 -17.57
C ALA A 162 -42.66 -14.68 -18.76
N VAL A 163 -41.58 -15.46 -18.79
CA VAL A 163 -41.29 -16.44 -19.86
C VAL A 163 -42.05 -17.76 -19.69
N SER A 164 -42.51 -18.09 -18.47
CA SER A 164 -43.10 -19.40 -18.15
C SER A 164 -44.55 -19.61 -18.62
N GLY A 165 -45.18 -18.61 -19.26
CA GLY A 165 -46.49 -18.76 -19.91
C GLY A 165 -47.66 -19.06 -18.97
N VAL A 166 -47.50 -18.89 -17.66
CA VAL A 166 -48.60 -19.02 -16.71
C VAL A 166 -49.40 -17.73 -16.75
N GLU A 167 -50.59 -17.77 -17.37
CA GLU A 167 -51.59 -16.69 -17.33
C GLU A 167 -51.98 -16.40 -15.89
N PHE A 168 -51.29 -15.46 -15.24
CA PHE A 168 -51.80 -14.81 -14.06
C PHE A 168 -52.47 -13.51 -14.50
N ILE A 169 -53.78 -13.47 -14.22
CA ILE A 169 -54.65 -12.31 -14.02
C ILE A 169 -53.89 -10.98 -14.16
N GLU A 170 -54.30 -10.15 -15.12
CA GLU A 170 -53.83 -8.78 -15.32
C GLU A 170 -53.62 -8.05 -13.98
N ILE A 171 -52.39 -8.07 -13.46
CA ILE A 171 -51.91 -7.09 -12.50
C ILE A 171 -51.06 -6.15 -13.34
N GLY A 172 -51.72 -5.13 -13.90
CA GLY A 172 -51.11 -4.08 -14.74
C GLY A 172 -49.93 -3.34 -14.12
N ASP A 173 -49.58 -3.66 -12.86
CA ASP A 173 -48.53 -3.01 -12.08
C ASP A 173 -47.20 -3.80 -12.07
N ASN A 174 -47.19 -5.08 -12.48
CA ASN A 174 -45.97 -5.91 -12.41
C ASN A 174 -44.90 -5.45 -13.40
N ASN A 175 -45.29 -4.94 -14.57
CA ASN A 175 -44.34 -4.37 -15.53
C ASN A 175 -43.73 -3.05 -15.01
N SER A 176 -44.49 -2.24 -14.27
CA SER A 176 -43.95 -1.02 -13.63
C SER A 176 -42.92 -1.39 -12.56
N ALA A 177 -43.23 -2.38 -11.71
CA ALA A 177 -42.31 -2.82 -10.67
C ALA A 177 -41.01 -3.43 -11.23
N ILE A 178 -41.08 -4.17 -12.35
CA ILE A 178 -39.88 -4.70 -13.03
C ILE A 178 -39.04 -3.57 -13.62
N VAL A 179 -39.67 -2.61 -14.29
CA VAL A 179 -38.97 -1.44 -14.86
C VAL A 179 -38.36 -0.56 -13.76
N GLU A 180 -39.06 -0.35 -12.64
CA GLU A 180 -38.53 0.37 -11.47
C GLU A 180 -37.33 -0.36 -10.84
N LEU A 181 -37.37 -1.70 -10.78
CA LEU A 181 -36.23 -2.51 -10.33
C LEU A 181 -35.05 -2.43 -11.30
N GLU A 182 -35.28 -2.41 -12.61
CA GLU A 182 -34.22 -2.24 -13.60
C GLU A 182 -33.58 -0.85 -13.54
N VAL A 183 -34.39 0.21 -13.40
CA VAL A 183 -33.90 1.59 -13.24
C VAL A 183 -33.06 1.73 -11.96
N THR A 184 -33.52 1.17 -10.84
CA THR A 184 -32.76 1.19 -9.57
C THR A 184 -31.48 0.34 -9.64
N LEU A 185 -31.45 -0.74 -10.43
CA LEU A 185 -30.24 -1.51 -10.69
C LEU A 185 -29.21 -0.72 -11.50
N ASP A 186 -29.64 0.03 -12.52
CA ASP A 186 -28.75 0.85 -13.34
C ASP A 186 -28.21 2.05 -12.56
N GLU A 187 -29.02 2.67 -11.70
CA GLU A 187 -28.55 3.70 -10.76
C GLU A 187 -27.49 3.14 -9.80
N LEU A 188 -27.69 1.94 -9.24
CA LEU A 188 -26.72 1.29 -8.36
C LEU A 188 -25.43 0.91 -9.08
N ARG A 189 -25.51 0.42 -10.33
CA ARG A 189 -24.33 0.11 -11.16
C ARG A 189 -23.55 1.37 -11.50
N ALA A 190 -24.24 2.47 -11.84
CA ALA A 190 -23.61 3.75 -12.13
C ALA A 190 -22.90 4.35 -10.91
N LEU A 191 -23.48 4.18 -9.71
CA LEU A 191 -22.84 4.56 -8.44
C LEU A 191 -21.61 3.71 -8.10
N LEU A 192 -21.54 2.47 -8.59
CA LEU A 192 -20.43 1.54 -8.37
C LEU A 192 -19.42 1.52 -9.54
N ASP A 193 -19.60 2.39 -10.54
CA ASP A 193 -18.84 2.43 -11.80
C ASP A 193 -18.72 1.07 -12.52
N GLU A 194 -19.67 0.16 -12.32
CA GLU A 194 -19.69 -1.13 -12.98
C GLU A 194 -19.97 -0.94 -14.49
N GLY A 195 -18.99 -1.27 -15.34
CA GLY A 195 -19.11 -1.21 -16.81
C GLY A 195 -18.44 0.00 -17.47
N LYS A 196 -17.87 0.93 -16.71
CA LYS A 196 -16.90 1.89 -17.27
C LYS A 196 -15.55 1.17 -17.35
N GLU A 197 -15.13 0.80 -18.56
CA GLU A 197 -13.76 0.36 -18.78
C GLU A 197 -12.81 1.44 -18.25
N ASN A 198 -11.92 1.08 -17.33
CA ASN A 198 -10.87 1.96 -16.81
C ASN A 198 -9.91 2.32 -17.95
N GLY A 199 -10.29 3.31 -18.76
CA GLY A 199 -9.46 3.95 -19.76
C GLY A 199 -8.43 4.85 -19.07
N HIS A 200 -7.45 4.25 -18.42
CA HIS A 200 -6.21 4.95 -18.07
C HIS A 200 -5.24 4.85 -19.26
N ALA A 201 -5.20 5.93 -20.06
CA ALA A 201 -4.05 6.29 -20.88
C ALA A 201 -3.20 7.31 -20.11
#